data_AF-A0A1A0H9N3-F1
#
_entry.id   AF-A0A1A0H9N3-F1
#
_cell.length_a   1.000
_cell.length_b   1.000
_cell.length_c   1.000
_cell.angle_alpha   90.00
_cell.angle_beta   90.00
_cell.angle_gamma   90.00
#
_symmetry.space_group_name_H-M   'P 1'
#
loop_
_entity.id
_entity.type
_entity.pdbx_description
1 polymer ?
#
loop_
_entity_poly.entity_id
_entity_poly.type
_entity_poly.pdbx_seq_one_letter_code
_entity_poly.pdbx_strand_id
1 'polypeptide(L)'
;MLQLPNIDDETEAFFSHLRGLGNGEEDEDLALVDDFAMGIKFHTPSLYSFSDSDSIYNPVINNLVQLLLRVIPSSSQPYVDLLDRLLAPLGFEEICVYISKETILECLKDPKTQAFTLGILKRRLSKDEAVLRFISGTDLIYGLAEDFIVKDDTEFAVSSYICDLIQETTHANSSVLSAEKFKFLANISETELPSEMYICKHFMLLEALVSIDFSNQPWGAELFSVKFQSVLNFDNQVCSRSCLLLMASTYSKWIGRVPFSWLKEFISDLFEYVLSNHPSPTTKQDFANEFLSSYQDIFTHLLNSKGESLKFGLEVLSRPGVDIIDENEPTSYQFFSRINLNNIAGKEDMFLKHFSDLDIRSGSAFVTGCITALIKDECFFNLLVEKNMLTVENVKDWQKEFLFEFMKVMVFSDYSAQYLLAELSYLVLTYLLTVDRTMTNRDIWNSKKETIRQLLLHRNVDLGSWKSGLSRCLYEMENGRRLANLEPQVEVTSEVL
;
A
#
# COMPACT_ATOMS: atom_id res chain seq x y z
N MET A 1 43.00 17.86 16.98
CA MET A 1 43.41 17.20 15.73
C MET A 1 43.76 15.76 16.04
N LEU A 2 42.90 14.82 15.67
CA LEU A 2 43.28 13.40 15.60
C LEU A 2 43.82 13.18 14.19
N GLN A 3 45.13 12.94 14.06
CA GLN A 3 45.69 12.45 12.79
C GLN A 3 45.17 11.03 12.61
N LEU A 4 44.27 10.86 11.65
CA LEU A 4 43.75 9.55 11.26
C LEU A 4 44.78 8.89 10.33
N PRO A 5 45.41 7.77 10.71
CA PRO A 5 46.35 7.10 9.82
C PRO A 5 45.59 6.45 8.65
N ASN A 6 46.02 6.76 7.41
CA ASN A 6 45.53 6.22 6.13
C ASN A 6 44.10 6.62 5.71
N ILE A 7 43.84 7.91 5.54
CA ILE A 7 42.69 8.39 4.74
C ILE A 7 43.18 8.61 3.30
N ASP A 8 42.41 8.19 2.28
CA ASP A 8 42.70 8.50 0.88
C ASP A 8 42.49 9.99 0.55
N ASP A 9 43.14 10.48 -0.50
CA ASP A 9 43.11 11.91 -0.88
C ASP A 9 41.68 12.40 -1.17
N GLU A 10 40.80 11.53 -1.68
CA GLU A 10 39.39 11.85 -1.97
C GLU A 10 38.62 12.09 -0.67
N THR A 11 38.79 11.23 0.33
CA THR A 11 38.13 11.36 1.63
C THR A 11 38.67 12.55 2.43
N GLU A 12 39.97 12.89 2.35
CA GLU A 12 40.52 14.09 3.00
C GLU A 12 40.06 15.39 2.30
N ALA A 13 39.95 15.38 0.96
CA ALA A 13 39.35 16.48 0.22
C ALA A 13 37.90 16.72 0.65
N PHE A 14 37.12 15.64 0.81
CA PHE A 14 35.75 15.73 1.29
C PHE A 14 35.65 16.21 2.74
N PHE A 15 36.56 15.76 3.63
CA PHE A 15 36.62 16.29 5.00
C PHE A 15 36.94 17.78 5.04
N SER A 16 37.85 18.23 4.19
CA SER A 16 38.19 19.65 4.07
C SER A 16 36.97 20.45 3.64
N HIS A 17 36.24 19.94 2.64
CA HIS A 17 35.00 20.55 2.18
C HIS A 17 33.93 20.66 3.28
N LEU A 18 33.62 19.58 3.99
CA LEU A 18 32.62 19.61 5.08
C LEU A 18 33.02 20.55 6.23
N ARG A 19 34.32 20.66 6.53
CA ARG A 19 34.83 21.62 7.53
C ARG A 19 34.66 23.06 7.05
N GLY A 20 35.02 23.33 5.79
CA GLY A 20 34.85 24.64 5.15
C GLY A 20 33.39 25.07 5.15
N LEU A 21 32.50 24.20 4.68
CA LEU A 21 31.05 24.43 4.67
C LEU A 21 30.49 24.67 6.07
N GLY A 22 30.85 23.84 7.05
CA GLY A 22 30.39 23.99 8.44
C GLY A 22 30.91 25.23 9.17
N ASN A 23 31.97 25.87 8.65
CA ASN A 23 32.51 27.13 9.13
C ASN A 23 32.03 28.35 8.32
N GLY A 24 31.30 28.13 7.21
CA GLY A 24 30.89 29.19 6.27
C GLY A 24 32.02 29.71 5.39
N GLU A 25 33.08 28.92 5.20
CA GLU A 25 34.26 29.25 4.38
C GLU A 25 34.12 28.75 2.93
N GLU A 26 33.22 27.80 2.68
CA GLU A 26 32.92 27.22 1.37
C GLU A 26 31.41 27.17 1.11
N ASP A 27 31.03 27.23 -0.18
CA ASP A 27 29.67 26.97 -0.65
C ASP A 27 29.45 25.47 -0.88
N GLU A 28 28.19 25.05 -1.08
CA GLU A 28 27.88 23.65 -1.39
C GLU A 28 28.51 23.17 -2.70
N ASP A 29 29.10 21.97 -2.70
CA ASP A 29 29.61 21.29 -3.89
C ASP A 29 28.87 19.96 -4.10
N LEU A 30 27.75 20.04 -4.81
CA LEU A 30 26.88 18.89 -5.06
C LEU A 30 27.56 17.80 -5.90
N ALA A 31 28.46 18.19 -6.81
CA ALA A 31 29.19 17.24 -7.64
C ALA A 31 30.15 16.41 -6.78
N LEU A 32 30.87 17.05 -5.87
CA LEU A 32 31.74 16.37 -4.92
C LEU A 32 30.96 15.42 -4.00
N VAL A 33 29.79 15.84 -3.50
CA VAL A 33 28.92 15.00 -2.67
C VAL A 33 28.40 13.78 -3.44
N ASP A 34 27.94 13.97 -4.67
CA ASP A 34 27.43 12.88 -5.51
C ASP A 34 28.55 11.90 -5.89
N ASP A 35 29.73 12.39 -6.24
CA ASP A 35 30.90 11.58 -6.55
C ASP A 35 31.31 10.74 -5.34
N PHE A 36 31.39 11.35 -4.16
CA PHE A 36 31.68 10.64 -2.92
C PHE A 36 30.59 9.61 -2.59
N ALA A 37 29.31 9.97 -2.77
CA ALA A 37 28.16 9.08 -2.53
C ALA A 37 28.11 7.87 -3.49
N MET A 38 28.56 8.02 -4.73
CA MET A 38 28.76 6.90 -5.68
C MET A 38 29.98 6.05 -5.31
N GLY A 39 30.99 6.69 -4.72
CA GLY A 39 32.25 6.13 -4.25
C GLY A 39 32.12 5.19 -3.07
N ILE A 40 31.16 5.40 -2.14
CA ILE A 40 31.02 4.66 -0.86
C ILE A 40 31.22 3.14 -1.00
N LYS A 41 30.65 2.52 -2.03
CA LYS A 41 30.74 1.06 -2.26
C LYS A 41 32.18 0.56 -2.46
N PHE A 42 33.08 1.41 -2.97
CA PHE A 42 34.49 1.11 -3.18
C PHE A 42 35.33 1.31 -1.91
N HIS A 43 34.84 2.09 -0.94
CA HIS A 43 35.46 2.28 0.38
C HIS A 43 34.92 1.31 1.45
N THR A 44 34.01 0.39 1.09
CA THR A 44 33.35 -0.52 2.03
C THR A 44 34.32 -1.31 2.93
N PRO A 45 35.46 -1.84 2.44
CA PRO A 45 36.44 -2.48 3.32
C PRO A 45 37.16 -1.50 4.24
N SER A 46 37.37 -0.23 3.87
CA SER A 46 38.07 0.75 4.71
C SER A 46 37.13 1.44 5.72
N LEU A 47 35.86 1.59 5.37
CA LEU A 47 34.82 2.16 6.22
C LEU A 47 34.22 1.11 7.17
N TYR A 48 34.07 -0.14 6.72
CA TYR A 48 33.37 -1.19 7.47
C TYR A 48 34.18 -2.49 7.67
N SER A 49 35.50 -2.53 7.43
CA SER A 49 36.30 -3.68 7.92
C SER A 49 36.54 -3.56 9.42
N PHE A 50 35.72 -4.29 10.16
CA PHE A 50 35.94 -4.57 11.57
C PHE A 50 36.94 -5.73 11.64
N SER A 51 38.23 -5.44 11.74
CA SER A 51 39.27 -6.46 11.83
C SER A 51 39.26 -7.24 13.15
N ASP A 52 38.57 -6.71 14.16
CA ASP A 52 38.32 -7.37 15.44
C ASP A 52 36.83 -7.40 15.72
N SER A 53 36.33 -8.54 16.20
CA SER A 53 34.93 -8.78 16.58
C SER A 53 34.38 -7.80 17.64
N ASP A 54 35.24 -6.96 18.23
CA ASP A 54 34.91 -6.01 19.30
C ASP A 54 35.03 -4.52 18.89
N SER A 55 35.42 -4.18 17.66
CA SER A 55 35.72 -2.79 17.27
C SER A 55 34.67 -2.19 16.31
N ILE A 56 33.40 -2.06 16.73
CA ILE A 56 32.33 -1.40 15.95
C ILE A 56 32.67 0.09 15.63
N TYR A 57 33.63 0.68 16.34
CA TYR A 57 34.02 2.08 16.16
C TYR A 57 35.03 2.29 15.02
N ASN A 58 34.61 3.02 13.98
CA ASN A 58 35.50 3.54 12.93
C ASN A 58 35.68 5.07 13.09
N PRO A 59 36.88 5.56 13.41
CA PRO A 59 37.15 6.99 13.57
C PRO A 59 36.87 7.85 12.32
N VAL A 60 37.02 7.30 11.11
CA VAL A 60 36.75 8.00 9.84
C VAL A 60 35.24 8.21 9.69
N ILE A 61 34.45 7.15 9.88
CA ILE A 61 32.98 7.24 9.88
C ILE A 61 32.51 8.22 10.95
N ASN A 62 33.06 8.14 12.17
CA ASN A 62 32.67 9.03 13.25
C ASN A 62 32.87 10.50 12.87
N ASN A 63 34.04 10.85 12.32
CA ASN A 63 34.29 12.22 11.88
C ASN A 63 33.37 12.65 10.73
N LEU A 64 33.08 11.76 9.76
CA LEU A 64 32.18 12.08 8.64
C LEU A 64 30.77 12.33 9.15
N VAL A 65 30.24 11.45 10.00
CA VAL A 65 28.90 11.57 10.58
C VAL A 65 28.78 12.86 11.39
N GLN A 66 29.75 13.16 12.26
CA GLN A 66 29.73 14.38 13.08
C GLN A 66 29.81 15.66 12.24
N LEU A 67 30.60 15.67 11.16
CA LEU A 67 30.67 16.80 10.24
C LEU A 67 29.39 16.94 9.41
N LEU A 68 28.82 15.84 8.93
CA LEU A 68 27.55 15.84 8.18
C LEU A 68 26.40 16.35 9.04
N LEU A 69 26.27 15.87 10.28
CA LEU A 69 25.25 16.36 11.22
C LEU A 69 25.38 17.86 11.50
N ARG A 70 26.58 18.42 11.41
CA ARG A 70 26.80 19.87 11.57
C ARG A 70 26.35 20.68 10.35
N VAL A 71 26.50 20.17 9.13
CA VAL A 71 26.18 20.92 7.90
C VAL A 71 24.74 20.72 7.43
N ILE A 72 24.15 19.53 7.65
CA ILE A 72 22.77 19.19 7.23
C ILE A 72 21.73 20.27 7.59
N PRO A 73 21.73 20.90 8.78
CA PRO A 73 20.75 21.93 9.11
C PRO A 73 20.75 23.17 8.19
N SER A 74 21.81 23.34 7.40
CA SER A 74 22.01 24.46 6.47
C SER A 74 22.29 24.01 5.04
N SER A 75 22.25 22.70 4.77
CA SER A 75 22.64 22.14 3.47
C SER A 75 21.48 21.54 2.70
N SER A 76 21.67 21.35 1.40
CA SER A 76 20.72 20.69 0.51
C SER A 76 20.60 19.18 0.72
N GLN A 77 19.53 18.61 0.17
CA GLN A 77 19.16 17.18 0.29
C GLN A 77 20.29 16.18 -0.04
N PRO A 78 21.21 16.40 -1.01
CA PRO A 78 22.30 15.45 -1.29
C PRO A 78 23.21 15.12 -0.09
N TYR A 79 23.40 16.05 0.85
CA TYR A 79 24.17 15.79 2.07
C TYR A 79 23.43 14.84 3.03
N VAL A 80 22.10 14.94 3.07
CA VAL A 80 21.22 13.99 3.76
C VAL A 80 21.27 12.62 3.07
N ASP A 81 21.18 12.65 1.73
CA ASP A 81 21.54 11.61 0.76
C ASP A 81 22.72 10.74 1.20
N LEU A 82 23.83 11.45 1.38
CA LEU A 82 25.11 10.86 1.68
C LEU A 82 25.16 10.25 3.07
N LEU A 83 24.69 10.96 4.10
CA LEU A 83 24.68 10.44 5.47
C LEU A 83 23.85 9.17 5.57
N ASP A 84 22.70 9.14 4.92
CA ASP A 84 21.87 7.94 4.86
C ASP A 84 22.57 6.77 4.16
N ARG A 85 23.29 6.99 3.05
CA ARG A 85 24.11 5.95 2.39
C ARG A 85 25.27 5.46 3.26
N LEU A 86 25.90 6.34 4.03
CA LEU A 86 26.96 5.99 4.99
C LEU A 86 26.41 5.13 6.14
N LEU A 87 25.20 5.42 6.61
CA LEU A 87 24.59 4.64 7.69
C LEU A 87 23.90 3.37 7.16
N ALA A 88 23.59 3.28 5.86
CA ALA A 88 22.85 2.19 5.21
C ALA A 88 23.31 0.76 5.56
N PRO A 89 24.61 0.46 5.73
CA PRO A 89 25.07 -0.88 6.10
C PRO A 89 24.92 -1.21 7.59
N LEU A 90 24.76 -0.21 8.46
CA LEU A 90 24.81 -0.35 9.91
C LEU A 90 23.43 -0.65 10.51
N GLY A 91 23.41 -1.47 11.56
CA GLY A 91 22.28 -1.63 12.48
C GLY A 91 22.14 -0.41 13.41
N PHE A 92 21.01 -0.28 14.08
CA PHE A 92 20.66 0.87 14.92
C PHE A 92 21.56 1.02 16.13
N GLU A 93 21.94 -0.07 16.82
CA GLU A 93 22.91 0.03 17.92
C GLU A 93 24.31 0.46 17.42
N GLU A 94 24.70 0.07 16.20
CA GLU A 94 25.95 0.52 15.57
C GLU A 94 25.88 1.99 15.18
N ILE A 95 24.75 2.44 14.62
CA ILE A 95 24.48 3.87 14.39
C ILE A 95 24.58 4.64 15.71
N CYS A 96 24.07 4.07 16.81
CA CYS A 96 24.11 4.70 18.13
C CYS A 96 25.54 4.89 18.70
N VAL A 97 26.54 4.20 18.16
CA VAL A 97 27.97 4.43 18.47
C VAL A 97 28.43 5.78 17.90
N TYR A 98 27.88 6.20 16.77
CA TYR A 98 28.26 7.43 16.06
C TYR A 98 27.32 8.60 16.34
N ILE A 99 26.03 8.31 16.57
CA ILE A 99 24.98 9.27 16.87
C ILE A 99 24.26 8.81 18.13
N SER A 100 24.57 9.43 19.28
CA SER A 100 23.96 9.01 20.54
C SER A 100 22.42 9.05 20.50
N LYS A 101 21.78 8.21 21.32
CA LYS A 101 20.31 8.17 21.44
C LYS A 101 19.75 9.54 21.83
N GLU A 102 20.47 10.28 22.67
CA GLU A 102 20.15 11.65 23.06
C GLU A 102 20.22 12.62 21.87
N THR A 103 21.28 12.53 21.05
CA THR A 103 21.43 13.33 19.83
C THR A 103 20.30 13.04 18.83
N ILE A 104 19.88 11.78 18.69
CA ILE A 104 18.72 11.40 17.87
C ILE A 104 17.46 12.12 18.37
N LEU A 105 17.20 12.11 19.69
CA LEU A 105 16.05 12.79 20.29
C LEU A 105 16.13 14.33 20.14
N GLU A 106 17.32 14.91 20.16
CA GLU A 106 17.54 16.33 19.92
C GLU A 106 17.27 16.72 18.45
N CYS A 107 17.77 15.92 17.50
CA CYS A 107 17.54 16.14 16.07
C CYS A 107 16.06 16.04 15.69
N LEU A 108 15.29 15.21 16.40
CA LEU A 108 13.83 15.11 16.19
C LEU A 108 13.06 16.36 16.62
N LYS A 109 13.67 17.26 17.40
CA LYS A 109 13.07 18.54 17.82
C LYS A 109 13.41 19.70 16.89
N ASP A 110 14.47 19.59 16.11
CA ASP A 110 14.88 20.63 15.16
C ASP A 110 14.25 20.37 13.78
N PRO A 111 13.36 21.25 13.27
CA PRO A 111 12.72 21.08 11.97
C PRO A 111 13.68 20.74 10.84
N LYS A 112 14.91 21.25 10.89
CA LYS A 112 15.93 21.08 9.84
C LYS A 112 16.54 19.67 9.81
N THR A 113 16.52 18.96 10.93
CA THR A 113 17.10 17.61 11.06
C THR A 113 16.04 16.54 11.33
N GLN A 114 14.81 16.95 11.62
CA GLN A 114 13.69 16.07 11.95
C GLN A 114 13.35 15.12 10.81
N ALA A 115 13.17 15.61 9.57
CA ALA A 115 12.83 14.77 8.41
C ALA A 115 13.86 13.64 8.19
N PHE A 116 15.14 14.00 8.25
CA PHE A 116 16.25 13.06 8.15
C PHE A 116 16.21 12.01 9.25
N THR A 117 16.06 12.44 10.51
CA THR A 117 16.11 11.54 11.67
C THR A 117 14.94 10.56 11.66
N LEU A 118 13.74 11.02 11.27
CA LEU A 118 12.59 10.15 11.05
C LEU A 118 12.85 9.15 9.93
N GLY A 119 13.51 9.58 8.85
CA GLY A 119 13.93 8.72 7.74
C GLY A 119 14.85 7.56 8.17
N ILE A 120 15.82 7.83 9.05
CA ILE A 120 16.68 6.79 9.63
C ILE A 120 15.85 5.78 10.42
N LEU A 121 15.00 6.26 11.34
CA LEU A 121 14.21 5.39 12.20
C LEU A 121 13.27 4.49 11.38
N LYS A 122 12.54 5.09 10.43
CA LYS A 122 11.61 4.39 9.54
C LYS A 122 12.29 3.26 8.76
N ARG A 123 13.39 3.55 8.05
CA ARG A 123 14.07 2.57 7.19
C ARG A 123 14.63 1.38 7.95
N ARG A 124 14.89 1.54 9.25
CA ARG A 124 15.43 0.50 10.13
C ARG A 124 14.37 -0.27 10.89
N LEU A 125 13.20 0.33 11.11
CA LEU A 125 12.14 -0.27 11.91
C LEU A 125 11.71 -1.65 11.42
N SER A 126 11.66 -1.85 10.10
CA SER A 126 11.32 -3.15 9.49
C SER A 126 12.42 -4.21 9.56
N LYS A 127 13.67 -3.84 9.91
CA LYS A 127 14.85 -4.71 9.82
C LYS A 127 15.59 -4.87 11.15
N ASP A 128 15.30 -4.04 12.15
CA ASP A 128 16.10 -3.95 13.36
C ASP A 128 15.24 -3.76 14.62
N GLU A 129 15.20 -4.82 15.46
CA GLU A 129 14.48 -4.81 16.73
C GLU A 129 15.02 -3.78 17.74
N ALA A 130 16.27 -3.32 17.61
CA ALA A 130 16.81 -2.30 18.50
C ALA A 130 16.13 -0.93 18.30
N VAL A 131 15.69 -0.60 17.08
CA VAL A 131 14.88 0.60 16.82
C VAL A 131 13.56 0.49 17.57
N LEU A 132 12.90 -0.66 17.47
CA LEU A 132 11.63 -0.89 18.15
C LEU A 132 11.79 -0.78 19.66
N ARG A 133 12.88 -1.32 20.24
CA ARG A 133 13.20 -1.16 21.67
C ARG A 133 13.46 0.29 22.06
N PHE A 134 14.15 1.06 21.21
CA PHE A 134 14.37 2.49 21.42
C PHE A 134 13.05 3.28 21.39
N ILE A 135 12.20 3.04 20.40
CA ILE A 135 10.87 3.66 20.31
C ILE A 135 10.02 3.27 21.51
N SER A 136 9.99 1.99 21.89
CA SER A 136 9.22 1.50 23.04
C SER A 136 9.71 2.05 24.38
N GLY A 137 11.01 2.31 24.49
CA GLY A 137 11.66 2.85 25.68
C GLY A 137 11.57 4.38 25.80
N THR A 138 10.95 5.05 24.83
CA THR A 138 10.84 6.52 24.79
C THR A 138 9.38 6.95 24.56
N ASP A 139 9.06 8.20 24.92
CA ASP A 139 7.76 8.80 24.57
C ASP A 139 7.77 9.45 23.18
N LEU A 140 8.69 9.02 22.31
CA LEU A 140 8.98 9.67 21.03
C LEU A 140 7.75 9.79 20.14
N ILE A 141 7.05 8.67 19.92
CA ILE A 141 5.90 8.64 19.02
C ILE A 141 4.77 9.54 19.50
N TYR A 142 4.51 9.56 20.81
CA TYR A 142 3.47 10.39 21.40
C TYR A 142 3.83 11.87 21.28
N GLY A 143 5.07 12.25 21.59
CA GLY A 143 5.55 13.62 21.42
C GLY A 143 5.52 14.09 19.97
N LEU A 144 5.89 13.24 19.01
CA LEU A 144 5.80 13.56 17.58
C LEU A 144 4.35 13.75 17.13
N ALA A 145 3.42 12.91 17.60
CA ALA A 145 2.01 13.03 17.25
C ALA A 145 1.36 14.28 17.85
N GLU A 146 1.68 14.63 19.09
CA GLU A 146 1.24 15.88 19.74
C GLU A 146 1.80 17.11 19.00
N ASP A 147 3.11 17.13 18.73
CA ASP A 147 3.75 18.22 17.98
C ASP A 147 3.15 18.38 16.59
N PHE A 148 2.88 17.28 15.90
CA PHE A 148 2.30 17.28 14.56
C PHE A 148 0.93 17.96 14.53
N ILE A 149 0.07 17.66 15.52
CA ILE A 149 -1.26 18.28 15.65
C ILE A 149 -1.14 19.78 15.93
N VAL A 150 -0.25 20.20 16.82
CA VAL A 150 -0.18 21.59 17.31
C VAL A 150 0.55 22.55 16.37
N LYS A 151 1.55 22.09 15.60
CA LYS A 151 2.43 22.99 14.81
C LYS A 151 1.90 23.32 13.42
N ASP A 152 1.34 24.52 13.23
CA ASP A 152 0.79 25.00 11.94
C ASP A 152 1.77 25.05 10.76
N ASP A 153 3.09 25.07 10.98
CA ASP A 153 4.10 25.18 9.90
C ASP A 153 4.84 23.86 9.61
N THR A 154 4.26 22.71 9.97
CA THR A 154 4.93 21.41 9.73
C THR A 154 5.00 21.13 8.24
N GLU A 155 6.21 21.01 7.68
CA GLU A 155 6.40 20.65 6.27
C GLU A 155 5.70 19.32 5.94
N PHE A 156 5.08 19.25 4.75
CA PHE A 156 4.33 18.06 4.33
C PHE A 156 5.18 16.78 4.32
N ALA A 157 6.46 16.89 3.95
CA ALA A 157 7.39 15.75 3.97
C ALA A 157 7.57 15.17 5.38
N VAL A 158 7.76 16.04 6.38
CA VAL A 158 7.87 15.64 7.80
C VAL A 158 6.57 14.97 8.27
N SER A 159 5.43 15.52 7.88
CA SER A 159 4.10 15.00 8.21
C SER A 159 3.92 13.54 7.75
N SER A 160 4.34 13.24 6.51
CA SER A 160 4.32 11.89 5.96
C SER A 160 5.25 10.96 6.75
N TYR A 161 6.47 11.39 7.08
CA TYR A 161 7.41 10.57 7.85
C TYR A 161 6.90 10.23 9.25
N ILE A 162 6.23 11.16 9.94
CA ILE A 162 5.63 10.90 11.26
C ILE A 162 4.54 9.83 11.15
N CYS A 163 3.59 10.00 10.21
CA CYS A 163 2.50 9.05 10.01
C CYS A 163 3.02 7.66 9.62
N ASP A 164 3.99 7.60 8.72
CA ASP A 164 4.62 6.35 8.30
C ASP A 164 5.34 5.66 9.47
N LEU A 165 6.07 6.40 10.30
CA LEU A 165 6.76 5.83 11.46
C LEU A 165 5.77 5.25 12.48
N ILE A 166 4.66 5.94 12.75
CA ILE A 166 3.57 5.45 13.60
C ILE A 166 2.99 4.16 13.02
N GLN A 167 2.64 4.18 11.73
CA GLN A 167 2.04 3.05 11.05
C GLN A 167 2.99 1.85 11.05
N GLU A 168 4.26 2.03 10.69
CA GLU A 168 5.25 0.94 10.69
C GLU A 168 5.51 0.41 12.11
N THR A 169 5.47 1.26 13.13
CA THR A 169 5.64 0.83 14.54
C THR A 169 4.51 -0.09 14.96
N THR A 170 3.27 0.29 14.65
CA THR A 170 2.09 -0.54 14.97
C THR A 170 2.04 -1.83 14.16
N HIS A 171 2.52 -1.83 12.91
CA HIS A 171 2.64 -3.05 12.10
C HIS A 171 3.73 -3.99 12.61
N ALA A 172 4.87 -3.44 13.04
CA ALA A 172 5.96 -4.22 13.62
C ALA A 172 5.56 -4.84 14.96
N ASN A 173 4.92 -4.06 15.84
CA ASN A 173 4.38 -4.55 17.10
C ASN A 173 3.27 -3.64 17.64
N SER A 174 2.03 -4.10 17.53
CA SER A 174 0.84 -3.36 17.98
C SER A 174 0.78 -3.08 19.48
N SER A 175 1.54 -3.83 20.30
CA SER A 175 1.58 -3.63 21.76
C SER A 175 2.52 -2.50 22.21
N VAL A 176 3.34 -1.96 21.30
CA VAL A 176 4.31 -0.90 21.63
C VAL A 176 3.62 0.43 21.92
N LEU A 177 2.51 0.70 21.24
CA LEU A 177 1.76 1.93 21.40
C LEU A 177 0.50 1.70 22.24
N SER A 178 0.35 2.44 23.34
CA SER A 178 -0.86 2.40 24.16
C SER A 178 -1.88 3.41 23.64
N ALA A 179 -3.11 2.94 23.44
CA ALA A 179 -4.24 3.79 23.09
C ALA A 179 -4.43 4.95 24.08
N GLU A 180 -4.21 4.73 25.38
CA GLU A 180 -4.44 5.71 26.46
C GLU A 180 -3.63 7.00 26.27
N LYS A 181 -2.43 6.88 25.70
CA LYS A 181 -1.52 8.01 25.46
C LYS A 181 -1.96 8.89 24.28
N PHE A 182 -2.89 8.43 23.45
CA PHE A 182 -3.48 9.23 22.37
C PHE A 182 -4.75 9.98 22.78
N LYS A 183 -5.09 10.02 24.07
CA LYS A 183 -6.26 10.75 24.58
C LYS A 183 -6.27 12.23 24.17
N PHE A 184 -5.10 12.84 23.93
CA PHE A 184 -5.03 14.23 23.46
C PHE A 184 -5.79 14.45 22.14
N LEU A 185 -5.92 13.42 21.28
CA LEU A 185 -6.70 13.49 20.03
C LEU A 185 -8.20 13.61 20.26
N ALA A 186 -8.71 13.18 21.42
CA ALA A 186 -10.13 13.28 21.76
C ALA A 186 -10.51 14.64 22.35
N ASN A 187 -9.54 15.36 22.93
CA ASN A 187 -9.76 16.70 23.50
C ASN A 187 -9.93 17.80 22.43
N ILE A 188 -9.95 17.41 21.17
CA ILE A 188 -10.05 18.29 20.02
C ILE A 188 -11.53 18.54 19.75
N SER A 189 -12.09 19.65 20.24
CA SER A 189 -13.49 19.97 19.98
C SER A 189 -13.70 20.58 18.60
N GLU A 190 -14.83 20.24 17.96
CA GLU A 190 -15.23 20.77 16.63
C GLU A 190 -15.31 22.31 16.60
N THR A 191 -15.56 22.92 17.76
CA THR A 191 -15.63 24.38 17.97
C THR A 191 -14.28 25.07 18.18
N GLU A 192 -13.21 24.30 18.40
CA GLU A 192 -11.83 24.79 18.61
C GLU A 192 -10.91 24.47 17.43
N LEU A 193 -11.41 23.83 16.37
CA LEU A 193 -10.65 23.54 15.14
C LEU A 193 -10.32 24.85 14.41
N PRO A 194 -9.06 25.34 14.46
CA PRO A 194 -8.74 26.68 13.98
C PRO A 194 -8.56 26.76 12.45
N SER A 195 -8.43 25.62 11.75
CA SER A 195 -8.10 25.58 10.32
C SER A 195 -8.33 24.20 9.69
N GLU A 196 -8.57 24.15 8.38
CA GLU A 196 -8.61 22.94 7.53
C GLU A 196 -7.42 22.00 7.80
N MET A 197 -6.24 22.60 7.94
CA MET A 197 -4.98 21.89 8.17
C MET A 197 -5.02 21.03 9.43
N TYR A 198 -5.69 21.50 10.48
CA TYR A 198 -5.83 20.74 11.70
C TYR A 198 -6.69 19.48 11.48
N ILE A 199 -7.84 19.62 10.81
CA ILE A 199 -8.73 18.49 10.46
C ILE A 199 -7.93 17.46 9.66
N CYS A 200 -7.18 17.90 8.65
CA CYS A 200 -6.33 17.03 7.86
C CYS A 200 -5.33 16.26 8.73
N LYS A 201 -4.61 16.94 9.63
CA LYS A 201 -3.63 16.30 10.51
C LYS A 201 -4.25 15.29 11.47
N HIS A 202 -5.41 15.62 12.03
CA HIS A 202 -6.18 14.71 12.88
C HIS A 202 -6.49 13.41 12.13
N PHE A 203 -7.04 13.52 10.91
CA PHE A 203 -7.37 12.34 10.13
C PHE A 203 -6.13 11.60 9.61
N MET A 204 -5.05 12.28 9.24
CA MET A 204 -3.77 11.64 8.90
C MET A 204 -3.24 10.79 10.06
N LEU A 205 -3.30 11.29 11.30
CA LEU A 205 -2.93 10.49 12.47
C LEU A 205 -3.90 9.33 12.70
N LEU A 206 -5.21 9.55 12.59
CA LEU A 206 -6.18 8.47 12.73
C LEU A 206 -5.97 7.37 11.68
N GLU A 207 -5.57 7.69 10.45
CA GLU A 207 -5.17 6.68 9.46
C GLU A 207 -3.93 5.91 9.89
N ALA A 208 -2.90 6.60 10.41
CA ALA A 208 -1.67 5.96 10.88
C ALA A 208 -1.90 5.06 12.10
N LEU A 209 -2.90 5.37 12.93
CA LEU A 209 -3.25 4.67 14.16
C LEU A 209 -4.29 3.56 13.96
N VAL A 210 -4.68 3.23 12.72
CA VAL A 210 -5.74 2.24 12.41
C VAL A 210 -5.52 0.87 13.06
N SER A 211 -4.27 0.50 13.34
CA SER A 211 -3.89 -0.77 13.96
C SER A 211 -4.01 -0.80 15.49
N ILE A 212 -4.31 0.34 16.11
CA ILE A 212 -4.52 0.46 17.57
C ILE A 212 -6.01 0.32 17.88
N ASP A 213 -6.32 -0.53 18.86
CA ASP A 213 -7.68 -0.72 19.32
C ASP A 213 -8.08 0.36 20.35
N PHE A 214 -8.89 1.32 19.89
CA PHE A 214 -9.48 2.34 20.75
C PHE A 214 -10.84 1.93 21.35
N SER A 215 -11.40 0.76 20.99
CA SER A 215 -12.79 0.39 21.34
C SER A 215 -13.06 0.32 22.85
N ASN A 216 -12.02 0.08 23.65
CA ASN A 216 -12.09 0.01 25.12
C ASN A 216 -11.88 1.38 25.80
N GLN A 217 -11.59 2.44 25.05
CA GLN A 217 -11.34 3.77 25.60
C GLN A 217 -12.64 4.55 25.76
N PRO A 218 -12.91 5.17 26.92
CA PRO A 218 -14.16 5.90 27.17
C PRO A 218 -14.33 7.14 26.28
N TRP A 219 -13.21 7.67 25.79
CA TRP A 219 -13.12 8.83 24.89
C TRP A 219 -12.98 8.43 23.42
N GLY A 220 -12.94 7.13 23.08
CA GLY A 220 -12.66 6.68 21.71
C GLY A 220 -13.67 7.19 20.67
N ALA A 221 -14.93 7.39 21.06
CA ALA A 221 -15.96 7.97 20.19
C ALA A 221 -15.65 9.43 19.79
N GLU A 222 -14.98 10.19 20.66
CA GLU A 222 -14.70 11.62 20.47
C GLU A 222 -13.71 11.85 19.32
N LEU A 223 -12.91 10.83 18.97
CA LEU A 223 -12.02 10.85 17.79
C LEU A 223 -12.76 11.04 16.47
N PHE A 224 -14.05 10.68 16.42
CA PHE A 224 -14.90 10.72 15.22
C PHE A 224 -16.02 11.77 15.34
N SER A 225 -15.79 12.82 16.13
CA SER A 225 -16.80 13.86 16.41
C SER A 225 -17.07 14.86 15.28
N VAL A 226 -16.28 14.83 14.20
CA VAL A 226 -16.40 15.77 13.07
C VAL A 226 -17.65 15.47 12.24
N LYS A 227 -18.52 16.47 12.06
CA LYS A 227 -19.76 16.35 11.31
C LYS A 227 -19.56 16.55 9.82
N PHE A 228 -20.32 15.83 9.00
CA PHE A 228 -20.28 15.95 7.55
C PHE A 228 -20.57 17.38 7.07
N GLN A 229 -21.53 18.06 7.69
CA GLN A 229 -21.87 19.44 7.33
C GLN A 229 -20.70 20.42 7.51
N SER A 230 -19.86 20.20 8.52
CA SER A 230 -18.66 21.00 8.76
C SER A 230 -17.70 20.86 7.59
N VAL A 231 -17.43 19.61 7.17
CA VAL A 231 -16.58 19.30 5.99
C VAL A 231 -17.15 19.90 4.71
N LEU A 232 -18.46 19.72 4.48
CA LEU A 232 -19.14 20.27 3.31
C LEU A 232 -19.02 21.80 3.24
N ASN A 233 -19.10 22.49 4.38
CA ASN A 233 -18.93 23.93 4.42
C ASN A 233 -17.48 24.35 4.08
N PHE A 234 -16.48 23.58 4.51
CA PHE A 234 -15.07 23.86 4.23
C PHE A 234 -14.72 23.63 2.75
N ASP A 235 -15.08 22.49 2.17
CA ASP A 235 -14.77 22.16 0.77
C ASP A 235 -15.43 23.13 -0.23
N ASN A 236 -16.56 23.75 0.15
CA ASN A 236 -17.20 24.79 -0.66
C ASN A 236 -16.46 26.15 -0.59
N GLN A 237 -15.66 26.39 0.44
CA GLN A 237 -14.94 27.66 0.67
C GLN A 237 -13.50 27.61 0.18
N VAL A 238 -12.80 26.51 0.46
CA VAL A 238 -11.41 26.31 0.08
C VAL A 238 -11.41 25.27 -1.02
N CYS A 239 -11.04 25.68 -2.24
CA CYS A 239 -11.06 24.84 -3.42
C CYS A 239 -9.98 23.72 -3.41
N SER A 240 -9.54 23.28 -2.22
CA SER A 240 -8.49 22.28 -1.99
C SER A 240 -9.01 20.83 -2.01
N ARG A 241 -10.32 20.59 -1.80
CA ARG A 241 -11.02 19.31 -2.10
C ARG A 241 -10.41 18.02 -1.53
N SER A 242 -9.44 18.13 -0.63
CA SER A 242 -8.65 17.02 -0.07
C SER A 242 -9.23 16.48 1.23
N CYS A 243 -10.03 17.28 1.95
CA CYS A 243 -10.54 16.93 3.28
C CYS A 243 -11.56 15.79 3.23
N LEU A 244 -12.57 15.86 2.36
CA LEU A 244 -13.57 14.80 2.25
C LEU A 244 -12.95 13.46 1.87
N LEU A 245 -12.03 13.45 0.91
CA LEU A 245 -11.35 12.22 0.47
C LEU A 245 -10.55 11.58 1.62
N LEU A 246 -9.77 12.39 2.35
CA LEU A 246 -8.99 11.92 3.49
C LEU A 246 -9.89 11.37 4.60
N MET A 247 -10.97 12.09 4.92
CA MET A 247 -11.93 11.65 5.93
C MET A 247 -12.63 10.37 5.50
N ALA A 248 -13.14 10.30 4.27
CA ALA A 248 -13.80 9.10 3.78
C ALA A 248 -12.86 7.89 3.77
N SER A 249 -11.62 8.05 3.31
CA SER A 249 -10.57 7.04 3.39
C SER A 249 -10.32 6.60 4.84
N THR A 250 -10.25 7.55 5.78
CA THR A 250 -10.06 7.24 7.19
C THR A 250 -11.24 6.41 7.72
N TYR A 251 -12.47 6.86 7.51
CA TYR A 251 -13.68 6.15 7.95
C TYR A 251 -13.77 4.75 7.33
N SER A 252 -13.47 4.60 6.03
CA SER A 252 -13.36 3.32 5.34
C SER A 252 -12.42 2.34 6.06
N LYS A 253 -11.23 2.81 6.48
CA LYS A 253 -10.23 2.02 7.21
C LYS A 253 -10.69 1.61 8.62
N TRP A 254 -11.53 2.43 9.27
CA TRP A 254 -12.04 2.20 10.62
C TRP A 254 -13.32 1.34 10.66
N ILE A 255 -14.03 1.17 9.54
CA ILE A 255 -15.20 0.28 9.45
C ILE A 255 -14.80 -1.15 9.86
N GLY A 256 -15.54 -1.70 10.83
CA GLY A 256 -15.31 -3.03 11.37
C GLY A 256 -14.18 -3.12 12.40
N ARG A 257 -13.49 -2.02 12.71
CA ARG A 257 -12.46 -1.94 13.77
C ARG A 257 -12.95 -1.24 15.03
N VAL A 258 -13.86 -0.27 14.89
CA VAL A 258 -14.48 0.45 16.01
C VAL A 258 -16.00 0.21 16.01
N PRO A 259 -16.69 0.46 17.14
CA PRO A 259 -18.14 0.45 17.18
C PRO A 259 -18.73 1.33 16.07
N PHE A 260 -19.62 0.76 15.25
CA PHE A 260 -20.18 1.47 14.10
C PHE A 260 -20.93 2.74 14.50
N SER A 261 -21.51 2.76 15.71
CA SER A 261 -22.14 3.94 16.30
C SER A 261 -21.24 5.19 16.33
N TRP A 262 -19.91 5.03 16.36
CA TRP A 262 -18.97 6.16 16.34
C TRP A 262 -18.83 6.78 14.94
N LEU A 263 -19.00 5.97 13.90
CA LEU A 263 -18.84 6.39 12.50
C LEU A 263 -20.17 6.76 11.83
N LYS A 264 -21.27 6.27 12.40
CA LYS A 264 -22.59 6.24 11.75
C LYS A 264 -23.13 7.61 11.38
N GLU A 265 -22.97 8.62 12.24
CA GLU A 265 -23.52 9.97 12.00
C GLU A 265 -22.96 10.56 10.71
N PHE A 266 -21.63 10.70 10.63
CA PHE A 266 -20.94 11.20 9.44
C PHE A 266 -21.27 10.38 8.18
N ILE A 267 -21.21 9.05 8.26
CA ILE A 267 -21.49 8.17 7.12
C ILE A 267 -22.93 8.32 6.63
N SER A 268 -23.89 8.41 7.56
CA SER A 268 -25.31 8.56 7.21
C SER A 268 -25.54 9.89 6.49
N ASP A 269 -25.00 10.99 7.02
CA ASP A 269 -25.15 12.31 6.43
C ASP A 269 -24.52 12.41 5.03
N LEU A 270 -23.32 11.83 4.84
CA LEU A 270 -22.69 11.73 3.52
C LEU A 270 -23.58 10.93 2.54
N PHE A 271 -24.13 9.80 2.98
CA PHE A 271 -24.96 8.96 2.14
C PHE A 271 -26.27 9.67 1.75
N GLU A 272 -26.96 10.30 2.69
CA GLU A 272 -28.17 11.09 2.39
C GLU A 272 -27.87 12.24 1.43
N TYR A 273 -26.76 12.95 1.64
CA TYR A 273 -26.32 14.01 0.74
C TYR A 273 -26.08 13.48 -0.68
N VAL A 274 -25.33 12.39 -0.83
CA VAL A 274 -24.99 11.84 -2.15
C VAL A 274 -26.21 11.29 -2.87
N LEU A 275 -27.05 10.52 -2.17
CA LEU A 275 -28.29 9.96 -2.72
C LEU A 275 -29.28 11.05 -3.15
N SER A 276 -29.27 12.21 -2.49
CA SER A 276 -30.17 13.33 -2.81
C SER A 276 -29.66 14.22 -3.95
N ASN A 277 -28.34 14.35 -4.12
CA ASN A 277 -27.74 15.33 -5.02
C ASN A 277 -27.08 14.74 -6.27
N HIS A 278 -26.83 13.43 -6.29
CA HIS A 278 -26.19 12.76 -7.43
C HIS A 278 -27.08 11.66 -8.00
N PRO A 279 -27.42 11.70 -9.30
CA PRO A 279 -28.16 10.62 -9.94
C PRO A 279 -27.26 9.38 -10.05
N SER A 280 -27.86 8.22 -9.78
CA SER A 280 -27.21 6.90 -9.96
C SER A 280 -25.85 6.75 -9.26
N PRO A 281 -25.73 7.08 -7.97
CA PRO A 281 -24.42 7.22 -7.29
C PRO A 281 -23.66 5.91 -7.10
N THR A 282 -24.35 4.77 -7.22
CA THR A 282 -23.79 3.41 -7.10
C THR A 282 -23.41 2.77 -8.44
N THR A 283 -23.98 3.25 -9.55
CA THR A 283 -23.73 2.68 -10.87
C THR A 283 -22.81 3.56 -11.71
N LYS A 284 -22.86 4.88 -11.55
CA LYS A 284 -21.99 5.80 -12.29
C LYS A 284 -20.64 5.94 -11.59
N GLN A 285 -19.57 5.55 -12.28
CA GLN A 285 -18.22 5.89 -11.85
C GLN A 285 -17.81 7.27 -12.36
N ASP A 286 -17.52 8.19 -11.43
CA ASP A 286 -16.94 9.50 -11.74
C ASP A 286 -15.80 9.79 -10.76
N PHE A 287 -14.57 9.47 -11.17
CA PHE A 287 -13.37 9.67 -10.35
C PHE A 287 -13.04 11.14 -10.09
N ALA A 288 -13.61 12.07 -10.88
CA ALA A 288 -13.47 13.50 -10.64
C ALA A 288 -14.47 14.02 -9.60
N ASN A 289 -15.52 13.23 -9.29
CA ASN A 289 -16.50 13.54 -8.27
C ASN A 289 -16.14 12.82 -6.95
N GLU A 290 -15.48 13.56 -6.08
CA GLU A 290 -14.97 13.07 -4.80
C GLU A 290 -16.09 12.61 -3.85
N PHE A 291 -17.28 13.21 -3.93
CA PHE A 291 -18.44 12.75 -3.16
C PHE A 291 -18.87 11.35 -3.59
N LEU A 292 -18.95 11.11 -4.91
CA LEU A 292 -19.26 9.79 -5.45
C LEU A 292 -18.17 8.77 -5.11
N SER A 293 -16.90 9.13 -5.31
CA SER A 293 -15.77 8.26 -4.97
C SER A 293 -15.74 7.89 -3.49
N SER A 294 -15.93 8.87 -2.60
CA SER A 294 -15.96 8.70 -1.14
C SER A 294 -17.12 7.81 -0.70
N TYR A 295 -18.31 8.08 -1.24
CA TYR A 295 -19.50 7.29 -0.99
C TYR A 295 -19.31 5.83 -1.41
N GLN A 296 -18.83 5.58 -2.63
CA GLN A 296 -18.62 4.23 -3.16
C GLN A 296 -17.54 3.47 -2.37
N ASP A 297 -16.48 4.16 -1.94
CA ASP A 297 -15.43 3.53 -1.14
C ASP A 297 -15.93 3.10 0.23
N ILE A 298 -16.61 3.99 0.96
CA ILE A 298 -17.24 3.66 2.24
C ILE A 298 -18.28 2.55 2.05
N PHE A 299 -19.11 2.63 1.01
CA PHE A 299 -20.15 1.64 0.77
C PHE A 299 -19.58 0.25 0.49
N THR A 300 -18.48 0.18 -0.27
CA THR A 300 -17.72 -1.05 -0.47
C THR A 300 -17.28 -1.66 0.87
N HIS A 301 -16.69 -0.85 1.76
CA HIS A 301 -16.23 -1.31 3.07
C HIS A 301 -17.40 -1.76 3.97
N LEU A 302 -18.53 -1.05 3.96
CA LEU A 302 -19.74 -1.45 4.68
C LEU A 302 -20.23 -2.84 4.22
N LEU A 303 -20.35 -3.06 2.90
CA LEU A 303 -20.81 -4.33 2.33
C LEU A 303 -19.82 -5.48 2.51
N ASN A 304 -18.54 -5.17 2.74
CA ASN A 304 -17.48 -6.16 3.03
C ASN A 304 -17.29 -6.41 4.54
N SER A 305 -17.99 -5.67 5.39
CA SER A 305 -17.87 -5.75 6.85
C SER A 305 -18.80 -6.80 7.48
N LYS A 306 -19.00 -6.74 8.80
CA LYS A 306 -19.89 -7.60 9.59
C LYS A 306 -20.69 -6.76 10.59
N GLY A 307 -21.70 -7.36 11.22
CA GLY A 307 -22.44 -6.75 12.33
C GLY A 307 -23.26 -5.53 11.88
N GLU A 308 -23.26 -4.47 12.70
CA GLU A 308 -24.06 -3.26 12.46
C GLU A 308 -23.65 -2.49 11.20
N SER A 309 -22.35 -2.43 10.88
CA SER A 309 -21.85 -1.79 9.66
C SER A 309 -22.41 -2.46 8.40
N LEU A 310 -22.39 -3.80 8.36
CA LEU A 310 -22.98 -4.57 7.25
C LEU A 310 -24.50 -4.36 7.18
N LYS A 311 -25.18 -4.40 8.33
CA LYS A 311 -26.63 -4.17 8.39
C LYS A 311 -27.00 -2.80 7.81
N PHE A 312 -26.25 -1.75 8.13
CA PHE A 312 -26.45 -0.43 7.56
C PHE A 312 -26.22 -0.42 6.04
N GLY A 313 -25.13 -1.03 5.56
CA GLY A 313 -24.88 -1.17 4.12
C GLY A 313 -26.02 -1.88 3.38
N LEU A 314 -26.54 -2.98 3.93
CA LEU A 314 -27.67 -3.70 3.34
C LEU A 314 -28.98 -2.90 3.40
N GLU A 315 -29.20 -2.12 4.46
CA GLU A 315 -30.33 -1.20 4.54
C GLU A 315 -30.27 -0.15 3.42
N VAL A 316 -29.11 0.47 3.20
CA VAL A 316 -28.90 1.44 2.10
C VAL A 316 -29.13 0.76 0.75
N LEU A 317 -28.60 -0.44 0.54
CA LEU A 317 -28.76 -1.20 -0.71
C LEU A 317 -30.24 -1.51 -1.00
N SER A 318 -31.08 -1.65 0.03
CA SER A 318 -32.51 -1.91 -0.14
C SER A 318 -33.35 -0.68 -0.46
N ARG A 319 -32.75 0.53 -0.44
CA ARG A 319 -33.48 1.78 -0.68
C ARG A 319 -33.90 1.92 -2.15
N PRO A 320 -35.07 2.52 -2.43
CA PRO A 320 -35.48 2.82 -3.80
C PRO A 320 -34.45 3.70 -4.51
N GLY A 321 -34.08 3.33 -5.75
CA GLY A 321 -33.12 4.09 -6.56
C GLY A 321 -31.64 3.77 -6.29
N VAL A 322 -31.36 2.82 -5.38
CA VAL A 322 -30.01 2.29 -5.15
C VAL A 322 -29.88 0.95 -5.88
N ASP A 323 -29.45 1.00 -7.13
CA ASP A 323 -29.07 -0.19 -7.90
C ASP A 323 -27.55 -0.31 -7.95
N ILE A 324 -27.01 -1.53 -7.92
CA ILE A 324 -25.55 -1.77 -7.95
C ILE A 324 -25.05 -2.19 -9.33
N ILE A 325 -25.97 -2.46 -10.26
CA ILE A 325 -25.71 -2.84 -11.65
C ILE A 325 -26.72 -2.10 -12.52
N ASP A 326 -26.23 -1.45 -13.57
CA ASP A 326 -27.05 -0.83 -14.61
C ASP A 326 -26.36 -1.01 -15.96
N GLU A 327 -27.02 -1.72 -16.88
CA GLU A 327 -26.48 -2.00 -18.22
C GLU A 327 -26.35 -0.72 -19.07
N ASN A 328 -27.14 0.32 -18.76
CA ASN A 328 -27.05 1.62 -19.43
C ASN A 328 -25.88 2.46 -18.90
N GLU A 329 -25.26 2.03 -17.81
CA GLU A 329 -24.08 2.64 -17.22
C GLU A 329 -22.95 1.60 -17.18
N PRO A 330 -22.16 1.48 -18.27
CA PRO A 330 -21.14 0.44 -18.41
C PRO A 330 -20.04 0.49 -17.35
N THR A 331 -19.97 1.53 -16.51
CA THR A 331 -19.03 1.62 -15.39
C THR A 331 -19.55 0.97 -14.11
N SER A 332 -20.83 0.59 -14.05
CA SER A 332 -21.47 0.05 -12.84
C SER A 332 -20.85 -1.26 -12.32
N TYR A 333 -20.23 -2.05 -13.20
CA TYR A 333 -19.49 -3.25 -12.79
C TYR A 333 -18.30 -2.92 -11.87
N GLN A 334 -17.75 -1.70 -11.89
CA GLN A 334 -16.57 -1.35 -11.10
C GLN A 334 -16.88 -1.36 -9.61
N PHE A 335 -17.98 -0.73 -9.19
CA PHE A 335 -18.48 -0.83 -7.82
C PHE A 335 -18.89 -2.27 -7.49
N PHE A 336 -19.72 -2.88 -8.34
CA PHE A 336 -20.21 -4.25 -8.14
C PHE A 336 -19.09 -5.28 -7.93
N SER A 337 -17.99 -5.17 -8.67
CA SER A 337 -16.87 -6.13 -8.58
C SER A 337 -16.07 -6.09 -7.27
N ARG A 338 -16.26 -5.03 -6.46
CA ARG A 338 -15.56 -4.78 -5.19
C ARG A 338 -16.34 -5.24 -3.96
N ILE A 339 -17.63 -5.55 -4.10
CA ILE A 339 -18.48 -5.95 -2.97
C ILE A 339 -18.45 -7.48 -2.74
N ASN A 340 -18.62 -7.88 -1.49
CA ASN A 340 -18.70 -9.28 -1.10
C ASN A 340 -20.12 -9.80 -1.32
N LEU A 341 -20.33 -10.43 -2.48
CA LEU A 341 -21.62 -10.95 -2.90
C LEU A 341 -22.22 -12.01 -1.95
N ASN A 342 -21.41 -12.64 -1.10
CA ASN A 342 -21.90 -13.58 -0.10
C ASN A 342 -22.89 -12.94 0.89
N ASN A 343 -22.76 -11.64 1.12
CA ASN A 343 -23.60 -10.89 2.05
C ASN A 343 -24.94 -10.45 1.46
N ILE A 344 -25.14 -10.60 0.14
CA ILE A 344 -26.36 -10.18 -0.56
C ILE A 344 -27.42 -11.28 -0.46
N ALA A 345 -28.61 -10.92 0.03
CA ALA A 345 -29.78 -11.78 0.04
C ALA A 345 -30.52 -11.75 -1.30
N GLY A 346 -31.33 -12.77 -1.61
CA GLY A 346 -32.15 -12.79 -2.83
C GLY A 346 -31.32 -12.90 -4.12
N LYS A 347 -30.24 -13.67 -4.10
CA LYS A 347 -29.30 -13.80 -5.22
C LYS A 347 -29.97 -14.22 -6.53
N GLU A 348 -30.95 -15.13 -6.47
CA GLU A 348 -31.68 -15.57 -7.67
C GLU A 348 -32.50 -14.45 -8.29
N ASP A 349 -33.27 -13.70 -7.49
CA ASP A 349 -34.06 -12.55 -7.96
C ASP A 349 -33.15 -11.46 -8.54
N MET A 350 -32.04 -11.16 -7.85
CA MET A 350 -31.04 -10.23 -8.35
C MET A 350 -30.43 -10.70 -9.67
N PHE A 351 -30.11 -11.99 -9.78
CA PHE A 351 -29.54 -12.56 -10.98
C PHE A 351 -30.50 -12.47 -12.17
N LEU A 352 -31.76 -12.84 -11.96
CA LEU A 352 -32.79 -12.75 -12.98
C LEU A 352 -33.06 -11.31 -13.41
N LYS A 353 -33.02 -10.36 -12.47
CA LYS A 353 -33.26 -8.94 -12.77
C LYS A 353 -32.14 -8.32 -13.62
N HIS A 354 -30.88 -8.68 -13.36
CA HIS A 354 -29.72 -7.93 -13.88
C HIS A 354 -28.84 -8.70 -14.86
N PHE A 355 -28.94 -10.03 -14.93
CA PHE A 355 -27.97 -10.84 -15.67
C PHE A 355 -28.58 -11.89 -16.60
N SER A 356 -29.88 -12.21 -16.50
CA SER A 356 -30.46 -13.31 -17.30
C SER A 356 -30.33 -13.11 -18.82
N ASP A 357 -30.34 -11.86 -19.26
CA ASP A 357 -30.38 -11.48 -20.67
C ASP A 357 -29.03 -10.92 -21.15
N LEU A 358 -27.99 -11.03 -20.32
CA LEU A 358 -26.66 -10.50 -20.59
C LEU A 358 -26.01 -11.21 -21.79
N ASP A 359 -25.60 -10.46 -22.82
CA ASP A 359 -24.85 -11.01 -23.95
C ASP A 359 -23.40 -11.33 -23.54
N ILE A 360 -23.20 -12.52 -22.97
CA ILE A 360 -21.89 -13.02 -22.55
C ILE A 360 -20.89 -13.01 -23.69
N ARG A 361 -21.34 -13.32 -24.91
CA ARG A 361 -20.47 -13.43 -26.08
C ARG A 361 -19.87 -12.09 -26.51
N SER A 362 -20.51 -10.97 -26.16
CA SER A 362 -19.99 -9.64 -26.45
C SER A 362 -18.56 -9.42 -25.93
N GLY A 363 -18.19 -10.07 -24.82
CA GLY A 363 -16.87 -9.91 -24.20
C GLY A 363 -16.53 -8.47 -23.82
N SER A 364 -17.55 -7.61 -23.67
CA SER A 364 -17.36 -6.21 -23.26
C SER A 364 -16.81 -6.11 -21.84
N ALA A 365 -16.15 -5.00 -21.50
CA ALA A 365 -15.60 -4.80 -20.17
C ALA A 365 -16.65 -4.91 -19.05
N PHE A 366 -17.87 -4.43 -19.32
CA PHE A 366 -19.01 -4.56 -18.41
C PHE A 366 -19.38 -6.04 -18.17
N VAL A 367 -19.56 -6.80 -19.26
CA VAL A 367 -19.94 -8.22 -19.20
C VAL A 367 -18.86 -9.05 -18.52
N THR A 368 -17.61 -8.90 -18.94
CA THR A 368 -16.49 -9.67 -18.37
C THR A 368 -16.27 -9.31 -16.90
N GLY A 369 -16.41 -8.04 -16.53
CA GLY A 369 -16.35 -7.57 -15.14
C GLY A 369 -17.46 -8.16 -14.26
N CYS A 370 -18.70 -8.14 -14.73
CA CYS A 370 -19.83 -8.72 -14.00
C CYS A 370 -19.68 -10.23 -13.82
N ILE A 371 -19.35 -10.96 -14.88
CA ILE A 371 -19.17 -12.42 -14.83
C ILE A 371 -18.04 -12.80 -13.89
N THR A 372 -16.91 -12.10 -13.97
CA THR A 372 -15.77 -12.32 -13.08
C THR A 372 -16.13 -12.06 -11.62
N ALA A 373 -16.97 -11.06 -11.33
CA ALA A 373 -17.45 -10.81 -9.97
C ALA A 373 -18.40 -11.93 -9.48
N LEU A 374 -19.35 -12.35 -10.30
CA LEU A 374 -20.32 -13.39 -9.97
C LEU A 374 -19.68 -14.75 -9.67
N ILE A 375 -18.60 -15.12 -10.38
CA ILE A 375 -17.88 -16.39 -10.15
C ILE A 375 -17.30 -16.51 -8.74
N LYS A 376 -16.99 -15.38 -8.08
CA LYS A 376 -16.42 -15.36 -6.73
C LYS A 376 -17.40 -15.85 -5.65
N ASP A 377 -18.68 -16.01 -5.98
CA ASP A 377 -19.73 -16.48 -5.09
C ASP A 377 -20.34 -17.78 -5.65
N GLU A 378 -20.34 -18.84 -4.85
CA GLU A 378 -20.77 -20.18 -5.31
C GLU A 378 -22.25 -20.21 -5.76
N CYS A 379 -23.13 -19.45 -5.12
CA CYS A 379 -24.54 -19.42 -5.51
C CYS A 379 -24.72 -18.75 -6.88
N PHE A 380 -24.08 -17.61 -7.09
CA PHE A 380 -24.10 -16.93 -8.40
C PHE A 380 -23.40 -17.74 -9.48
N PHE A 381 -22.30 -18.42 -9.14
CA PHE A 381 -21.63 -19.36 -10.04
C PHE A 381 -22.57 -20.48 -10.49
N ASN A 382 -23.29 -21.12 -9.57
CA ASN A 382 -24.24 -22.17 -9.92
C ASN A 382 -25.36 -21.65 -10.82
N LEU A 383 -25.89 -20.43 -10.57
CA LEU A 383 -26.88 -19.80 -11.45
C LEU A 383 -26.33 -19.58 -12.87
N LEU A 384 -25.08 -19.12 -13.00
CA LEU A 384 -24.43 -18.97 -14.31
C LEU A 384 -24.29 -20.30 -15.07
N VAL A 385 -24.00 -21.39 -14.36
CA VAL A 385 -23.89 -22.74 -14.94
C VAL A 385 -25.27 -23.28 -15.30
N GLU A 386 -26.24 -23.24 -14.40
CA GLU A 386 -27.60 -23.75 -14.60
C GLU A 386 -28.32 -23.06 -15.76
N LYS A 387 -28.04 -21.77 -15.98
CA LYS A 387 -28.59 -20.99 -17.10
C LYS A 387 -27.78 -21.13 -18.40
N ASN A 388 -26.78 -22.01 -18.45
CA ASN A 388 -25.88 -22.22 -19.60
C ASN A 388 -25.20 -20.93 -20.09
N MET A 389 -24.86 -20.02 -19.18
CA MET A 389 -24.21 -18.76 -19.51
C MET A 389 -22.69 -18.92 -19.60
N LEU A 390 -22.09 -19.81 -18.80
CA LEU A 390 -20.66 -20.13 -18.80
C LEU A 390 -20.33 -21.32 -19.70
N THR A 391 -20.40 -21.12 -21.02
CA THR A 391 -20.02 -22.14 -22.03
C THR A 391 -18.80 -21.70 -22.82
N VAL A 392 -18.10 -22.65 -23.46
CA VAL A 392 -16.95 -22.35 -24.33
C VAL A 392 -17.37 -21.41 -25.46
N GLU A 393 -18.54 -21.61 -26.06
CA GLU A 393 -19.08 -20.77 -27.13
C GLU A 393 -19.24 -19.31 -26.72
N ASN A 394 -19.62 -19.07 -25.47
CA ASN A 394 -19.87 -17.73 -24.94
C ASN A 394 -18.56 -17.00 -24.59
N VAL A 395 -17.50 -17.71 -24.19
CA VAL A 395 -16.28 -17.06 -23.66
C VAL A 395 -15.08 -17.13 -24.60
N LYS A 396 -14.98 -18.10 -25.51
CA LYS A 396 -13.76 -18.35 -26.31
C LYS A 396 -13.31 -17.18 -27.19
N ASP A 397 -14.25 -16.33 -27.60
CA ASP A 397 -14.02 -15.21 -28.51
C ASP A 397 -13.64 -13.91 -27.75
N TRP A 398 -13.56 -13.95 -26.41
CA TRP A 398 -13.16 -12.80 -25.60
C TRP A 398 -11.72 -12.38 -25.85
N GLN A 399 -11.43 -11.10 -25.59
CA GLN A 399 -10.06 -10.58 -25.63
C GLN A 399 -9.16 -11.35 -24.64
N LYS A 400 -7.90 -11.58 -25.02
CA LYS A 400 -6.96 -12.40 -24.25
C LYS A 400 -6.82 -11.89 -22.82
N GLU A 401 -6.75 -10.58 -22.64
CA GLU A 401 -6.65 -9.90 -21.35
C GLU A 401 -7.80 -10.31 -20.41
N PHE A 402 -9.03 -10.27 -20.91
CA PHE A 402 -10.21 -10.68 -20.14
C PHE A 402 -10.27 -12.18 -19.89
N LEU A 403 -9.85 -13.00 -20.86
CA LEU A 403 -9.75 -14.46 -20.68
C LEU A 403 -8.78 -14.84 -19.55
N PHE A 404 -7.64 -14.17 -19.44
CA PHE A 404 -6.68 -14.47 -18.38
C PHE A 404 -7.17 -14.02 -17.00
N GLU A 405 -7.80 -12.84 -16.87
CA GLU A 405 -8.40 -12.45 -15.59
C GLU A 405 -9.59 -13.35 -15.22
N PHE A 406 -10.42 -13.75 -16.19
CA PHE A 406 -11.48 -14.73 -15.99
C PHE A 406 -10.94 -16.07 -15.47
N MET A 407 -9.93 -16.65 -16.15
CA MET A 407 -9.32 -17.91 -15.73
C MET A 407 -8.66 -17.79 -14.35
N LYS A 408 -7.99 -16.68 -14.06
CA LYS A 408 -7.39 -16.40 -12.75
C LYS A 408 -8.42 -16.41 -11.63
N VAL A 409 -9.62 -15.87 -11.86
CA VAL A 409 -10.72 -15.96 -10.88
C VAL A 409 -11.31 -17.36 -10.80
N MET A 410 -11.48 -18.05 -11.92
CA MET A 410 -11.98 -19.43 -11.94
C MET A 410 -11.11 -20.38 -11.12
N VAL A 411 -9.79 -20.20 -11.07
CA VAL A 411 -8.88 -21.09 -10.33
C VAL A 411 -8.77 -20.79 -8.84
N PHE A 412 -9.45 -19.74 -8.36
CA PHE A 412 -9.36 -19.31 -6.96
C PHE A 412 -10.14 -20.22 -6.00
N SER A 413 -11.24 -20.82 -6.46
CA SER A 413 -12.13 -21.68 -5.67
C SER A 413 -12.26 -23.07 -6.28
N ASP A 414 -12.47 -24.09 -5.43
CA ASP A 414 -12.58 -25.50 -5.86
C ASP A 414 -13.67 -25.73 -6.92
N TYR A 415 -14.88 -25.20 -6.70
CA TYR A 415 -16.04 -25.40 -7.59
C TYR A 415 -15.79 -24.85 -9.01
N SER A 416 -15.24 -23.65 -9.11
CA SER A 416 -14.99 -22.97 -10.38
C SER A 416 -13.75 -23.54 -11.08
N ALA A 417 -12.73 -23.98 -10.32
CA ALA A 417 -11.54 -24.61 -10.87
C ALA A 417 -11.89 -25.97 -11.49
N GLN A 418 -12.72 -26.76 -10.82
CA GLN A 418 -13.21 -28.03 -11.37
C GLN A 418 -14.00 -27.82 -12.66
N TYR A 419 -14.90 -26.82 -12.69
CA TYR A 419 -15.66 -26.47 -13.89
C TYR A 419 -14.75 -26.00 -15.04
N LEU A 420 -13.73 -25.18 -14.76
CA LEU A 420 -12.74 -24.76 -15.77
C LEU A 420 -12.06 -25.96 -16.44
N LEU A 421 -11.66 -26.96 -15.64
CA LEU A 421 -10.95 -28.15 -16.12
C LEU A 421 -11.87 -29.13 -16.87
N ALA A 422 -13.13 -29.24 -16.46
CA ALA A 422 -14.09 -30.17 -17.05
C ALA A 422 -14.83 -29.57 -18.25
N GLU A 423 -15.52 -28.46 -18.04
CA GLU A 423 -16.50 -27.90 -18.99
C GLU A 423 -15.88 -26.82 -19.90
N LEU A 424 -14.85 -26.11 -19.44
CA LEU A 424 -14.13 -25.09 -20.22
C LEU A 424 -12.72 -25.54 -20.65
N SER A 425 -12.55 -26.83 -20.85
CA SER A 425 -11.26 -27.47 -21.19
C SER A 425 -10.57 -26.87 -22.43
N TYR A 426 -11.32 -26.31 -23.38
CA TYR A 426 -10.78 -25.55 -24.51
C TYR A 426 -9.86 -24.40 -24.05
N LEU A 427 -10.25 -23.67 -23.00
CA LEU A 427 -9.46 -22.55 -22.49
C LEU A 427 -8.15 -23.05 -21.86
N VAL A 428 -8.22 -24.16 -21.12
CA VAL A 428 -7.05 -24.81 -20.51
C VAL A 428 -6.06 -25.25 -21.59
N LEU A 429 -6.54 -25.97 -22.61
CA LEU A 429 -5.74 -26.44 -23.74
C LEU A 429 -5.10 -25.30 -24.51
N THR A 430 -5.88 -24.27 -24.81
CA THR A 430 -5.47 -23.18 -25.71
C THR A 430 -4.58 -22.16 -25.03
N TYR A 431 -4.88 -21.80 -23.77
CA TYR A 431 -4.26 -20.67 -23.09
C TYR A 431 -3.40 -21.03 -21.89
N LEU A 432 -3.63 -22.16 -21.20
CA LEU A 432 -2.86 -22.53 -20.00
C LEU A 432 -1.75 -23.54 -20.28
N LEU A 433 -1.95 -24.49 -21.19
CA LEU A 433 -0.94 -25.53 -21.47
C LEU A 433 0.17 -25.12 -22.45
N THR A 434 -0.07 -24.10 -23.28
CA THR A 434 0.83 -23.71 -24.37
C THR A 434 1.65 -22.48 -23.98
N VAL A 435 2.97 -22.46 -24.16
CA VAL A 435 3.74 -21.23 -23.93
C VAL A 435 3.71 -20.37 -25.19
N ASP A 436 2.94 -19.28 -25.18
CA ASP A 436 2.99 -18.25 -26.22
C ASP A 436 4.25 -17.40 -26.02
N ARG A 437 5.33 -17.76 -26.72
CA ARG A 437 6.62 -17.07 -26.65
C ARG A 437 6.59 -15.68 -27.27
N THR A 438 5.54 -15.35 -28.04
CA THR A 438 5.37 -14.03 -28.65
C THR A 438 4.69 -13.03 -27.70
N MET A 439 4.26 -13.48 -26.52
CA MET A 439 3.64 -12.65 -25.50
C MET A 439 4.63 -11.65 -24.90
N THR A 440 4.47 -10.37 -25.28
CA THR A 440 5.26 -9.24 -24.79
C THR A 440 4.64 -8.59 -23.56
N ASN A 441 3.32 -8.68 -23.38
CA ASN A 441 2.62 -8.10 -22.24
C ASN A 441 2.98 -8.85 -20.94
N ARG A 442 3.64 -8.14 -20.01
CA ARG A 442 4.13 -8.67 -18.73
C ARG A 442 2.99 -9.05 -17.79
N ASP A 443 1.89 -8.30 -17.81
CA ASP A 443 0.77 -8.52 -16.89
C ASP A 443 0.02 -9.80 -17.26
N ILE A 444 -0.22 -10.01 -18.56
CA ILE A 444 -0.80 -11.26 -19.07
C ILE A 444 0.11 -12.45 -18.75
N TRP A 445 1.42 -12.31 -18.93
CA TRP A 445 2.40 -13.35 -18.60
C TRP A 445 2.35 -13.73 -17.12
N ASN A 446 2.32 -12.72 -16.24
CA ASN A 446 2.25 -12.93 -14.79
C ASN A 446 0.90 -13.51 -14.37
N SER A 447 -0.21 -13.02 -14.94
CA SER A 447 -1.57 -13.50 -14.65
C SER A 447 -1.71 -14.98 -15.02
N LYS A 448 -1.24 -15.38 -16.20
CA LYS A 448 -1.15 -16.79 -16.60
C LYS A 448 -0.29 -17.62 -15.66
N LYS A 449 0.93 -17.14 -15.35
CA LYS A 449 1.87 -17.84 -14.48
C LYS A 449 1.24 -18.12 -13.12
N GLU A 450 0.59 -17.12 -12.54
CA GLU A 450 -0.08 -17.24 -11.25
C GLU A 450 -1.29 -18.17 -11.33
N THR A 451 -2.09 -18.09 -12.40
CA THR A 451 -3.22 -19.01 -12.64
C THR A 451 -2.77 -20.49 -12.65
N ILE A 452 -1.70 -20.80 -13.39
CA ILE A 452 -1.15 -22.16 -13.45
C ILE A 452 -0.60 -22.58 -12.08
N ARG A 453 0.09 -21.68 -11.39
CA ARG A 453 0.62 -21.95 -10.05
C ARG A 453 -0.51 -22.25 -9.07
N GLN A 454 -1.59 -21.48 -9.06
CA GLN A 454 -2.74 -21.71 -8.20
C GLN A 454 -3.38 -23.07 -8.45
N LEU A 455 -3.59 -23.47 -9.71
CA LEU A 455 -4.06 -24.82 -10.05
C LEU A 455 -3.14 -25.91 -9.51
N LEU A 456 -1.82 -25.78 -9.69
CA LEU A 456 -0.85 -26.77 -9.22
C LEU A 456 -0.74 -26.86 -7.69
N LEU A 457 -1.07 -25.77 -6.99
CA LEU A 457 -1.10 -25.72 -5.52
C LEU A 457 -2.46 -26.08 -4.93
N HIS A 458 -3.53 -26.16 -5.75
CA HIS A 458 -4.88 -26.49 -5.31
C HIS A 458 -4.94 -27.94 -4.81
N ARG A 459 -4.97 -28.13 -3.49
CA ARG A 459 -4.87 -29.48 -2.89
C ARG A 459 -6.12 -30.34 -3.11
N ASN A 460 -7.27 -29.70 -3.30
CA ASN A 460 -8.58 -30.33 -3.35
C ASN A 460 -9.11 -30.55 -4.79
N VAL A 461 -8.39 -30.06 -5.82
CA VAL A 461 -8.74 -30.27 -7.22
C VAL A 461 -7.83 -31.35 -7.79
N ASP A 462 -8.40 -32.48 -8.24
CA ASP A 462 -7.63 -33.47 -8.99
C ASP A 462 -7.34 -32.95 -10.40
N LEU A 463 -6.08 -32.63 -10.65
CA LEU A 463 -5.63 -32.16 -11.95
C LEU A 463 -5.52 -33.29 -12.99
N GLY A 464 -5.55 -34.57 -12.59
CA GLY A 464 -5.50 -35.72 -13.50
C GLY A 464 -4.45 -35.57 -14.62
N SER A 465 -4.90 -35.65 -15.88
CA SER A 465 -4.05 -35.53 -17.07
C SER A 465 -3.48 -34.12 -17.29
N TRP A 466 -4.03 -33.08 -16.65
CA TRP A 466 -3.58 -31.69 -16.80
C TRP A 466 -2.27 -31.42 -16.07
N LYS A 467 -2.00 -32.16 -14.99
CA LYS A 467 -0.89 -31.89 -14.05
C LYS A 467 0.47 -31.78 -14.74
N SER A 468 0.79 -32.73 -15.62
CA SER A 468 2.08 -32.78 -16.30
C SER A 468 2.26 -31.62 -17.29
N GLY A 469 1.22 -31.29 -18.05
CA GLY A 469 1.21 -30.18 -19.01
C GLY A 469 1.34 -28.82 -18.32
N LEU A 470 0.56 -28.59 -17.27
CA LEU A 470 0.60 -27.37 -16.45
C LEU A 470 1.97 -27.19 -15.78
N SER A 471 2.51 -28.26 -15.19
CA SER A 471 3.85 -28.24 -14.55
C SER A 471 4.94 -27.89 -15.54
N ARG A 472 4.90 -28.49 -16.75
CA ARG A 472 5.85 -28.18 -17.82
C ARG A 472 5.73 -26.73 -18.30
N CYS A 473 4.49 -26.25 -18.50
CA CYS A 473 4.26 -24.86 -18.92
C CYS A 473 4.79 -23.87 -17.89
N LEU A 474 4.51 -24.08 -16.59
CA LEU A 474 5.03 -23.23 -15.52
C LEU A 474 6.56 -23.24 -15.49
N TYR A 475 7.18 -24.43 -15.58
CA TYR A 475 8.63 -24.57 -15.62
C TYR A 475 9.25 -23.79 -16.79
N GLU A 476 8.67 -23.90 -17.99
CA GLU A 476 9.11 -23.15 -19.17
C GLU A 476 8.91 -21.64 -19.00
N MET A 477 7.84 -21.19 -18.36
CA MET A 477 7.61 -19.77 -18.09
C MET A 477 8.59 -19.20 -17.05
N GLU A 478 9.02 -19.99 -16.07
CA GLU A 478 9.97 -19.58 -15.04
C GLU A 478 11.43 -19.59 -15.53
N ASN A 479 11.78 -20.56 -16.38
CA ASN A 479 13.17 -20.84 -16.76
C ASN A 479 13.48 -20.58 -18.24
N GLY A 480 12.48 -20.59 -19.13
CA GLY A 480 12.65 -20.48 -20.58
C GLY A 480 13.19 -19.13 -21.05
N ARG A 481 12.91 -18.03 -20.34
CA ARG A 481 13.53 -16.72 -20.64
C ARG A 481 15.01 -16.65 -20.23
N ARG A 482 15.49 -17.50 -19.31
CA ARG A 482 16.91 -17.57 -18.92
C ARG A 482 17.76 -18.33 -19.95
N LEU A 483 17.17 -19.29 -20.65
CA LEU A 483 17.87 -20.13 -21.64
C LEU A 483 18.15 -19.42 -22.98
N ALA A 484 17.41 -18.36 -23.32
CA ALA A 484 17.67 -17.58 -24.54
C ALA A 484 18.92 -16.68 -24.46
N ASN A 485 19.41 -16.40 -23.24
CA ASN A 485 20.62 -15.59 -23.01
C ASN A 485 21.88 -16.45 -22.77
N LEU A 486 21.75 -17.77 -22.80
CA LEU A 486 22.89 -18.69 -22.79
C LEU A 486 23.22 -19.02 -24.23
N GLU A 487 24.26 -18.40 -24.79
CA GLU A 487 24.83 -18.88 -26.04
C GLU A 487 25.22 -20.36 -25.86
N PRO A 488 24.92 -21.23 -26.84
CA PRO A 488 25.34 -22.63 -26.77
C PRO A 488 26.88 -22.68 -26.81
N GLN A 489 27.50 -22.94 -25.66
CA GLN A 489 28.92 -23.28 -25.60
C GLN A 489 29.10 -24.72 -26.09
N VAL A 490 29.19 -24.88 -27.41
CA VAL A 490 29.73 -26.10 -28.00
C VAL A 490 31.22 -25.88 -28.20
N GLU A 491 32.04 -26.34 -27.25
CA GLU A 491 33.45 -26.58 -27.53
C GLU A 491 33.54 -27.69 -28.57
N VAL A 492 33.80 -27.31 -29.82
CA VAL A 492 34.27 -28.25 -30.83
C VAL A 492 35.73 -28.52 -30.51
N THR A 493 36.01 -29.58 -29.76
CA THR A 493 37.34 -30.17 -29.74
C THR A 493 37.59 -30.75 -31.13
N SER A 494 38.22 -29.96 -32.01
CA SER A 494 38.84 -30.48 -33.22
C SER A 494 39.95 -31.43 -32.78
N GLU A 495 39.70 -32.73 -32.91
CA GLU A 495 40.75 -33.74 -32.80
C GLU A 495 41.86 -33.43 -33.79
N VAL A 496 43.07 -33.47 -33.25
CA VAL A 496 44.36 -33.32 -33.90
C VAL A 496 44.54 -34.41 -34.96
N LEU A 497 44.97 -34.01 -36.16
CA LEU A 497 45.80 -34.83 -37.05
C LEU A 497 47.13 -34.11 -37.28
#